data_AF-A0A7S2QE79-F1
#
_entry.id   AF-A0A7S2QE79-F1
#
_cell.length_a   1.000
_cell.length_b   1.000
_cell.length_c   1.000
_cell.angle_alpha   90.00
_cell.angle_beta   90.00
_cell.angle_gamma   90.00
#
_symmetry.space_group_name_H-M   'P 1'
#
loop_
_entity.id
_entity.type
_entity.pdbx_description
1 polymer ?
#
loop_
_entity_poly.entity_id
_entity_poly.type
_entity_poly.pdbx_seq_one_letter_code
_entity_poly.pdbx_strand_id
1 'polypeptide(L)'
;SLLSQRGSSAEHEASRRFKSEFLIHMDGLLSDARPDSDQLGHLLVLCTSNAPWDLDEALRRRLEKRIYIPLPDAEARFRMFQSHVRDIPVSEDVDFDELARRTKGYSGADVQ
;
A
#
# COMPACT_ATOMS: atom_id res chain seq x y z
N SER A 1 3.74 -6.78 -13.93
CA SER A 1 4.15 -5.99 -12.75
C SER A 1 5.62 -5.63 -12.89
N LEU A 2 6.03 -4.39 -12.59
CA LEU A 2 7.40 -3.89 -12.81
C LEU A 2 8.44 -4.50 -11.87
N LEU A 3 8.01 -5.03 -10.73
CA LEU A 3 8.87 -5.53 -9.65
C LEU A 3 8.62 -7.01 -9.35
N SER A 4 8.02 -7.74 -10.29
CA SER A 4 7.72 -9.17 -10.11
C SER A 4 8.98 -10.04 -10.08
N GLN A 5 8.84 -11.32 -9.74
CA GLN A 5 9.90 -12.32 -9.84
C GLN A 5 10.66 -12.25 -11.18
N ARG A 6 11.99 -12.38 -11.09
CA ARG A 6 12.90 -12.45 -12.23
C ARG A 6 12.80 -13.81 -12.93
N GLY A 7 12.96 -13.83 -14.24
CA GLY A 7 13.12 -15.09 -14.98
C GLY A 7 11.84 -15.72 -15.52
N SER A 8 10.72 -14.98 -15.51
CA SER A 8 9.61 -15.30 -16.40
C SER A 8 10.09 -15.22 -17.85
N SER A 9 9.81 -16.23 -18.67
CA SER A 9 10.19 -16.30 -20.08
C SER A 9 9.65 -15.14 -20.93
N ALA A 10 8.69 -14.36 -20.39
CA ALA A 10 8.10 -13.17 -21.01
C ALA A 10 8.70 -11.84 -20.51
N GLU A 11 9.74 -11.86 -19.66
CA GLU A 11 10.30 -10.64 -19.07
C GLU A 11 11.17 -9.87 -20.07
N HIS A 12 10.77 -8.64 -20.39
CA HIS A 12 11.55 -7.74 -21.24
C HIS A 12 12.85 -7.30 -20.55
N GLU A 13 13.94 -7.23 -21.30
CA GLU A 13 15.26 -6.82 -20.82
C GLU A 13 15.26 -5.44 -20.14
N ALA A 14 14.47 -4.49 -20.67
CA ALA A 14 14.28 -3.18 -20.08
C ALA A 14 13.76 -3.25 -18.64
N SER A 15 12.84 -4.18 -18.34
CA SER A 15 12.33 -4.39 -16.98
C SER A 15 13.42 -4.95 -16.06
N ARG A 16 14.28 -5.84 -16.57
CA ARG A 16 15.40 -6.40 -15.80
C ARG A 16 16.43 -5.33 -15.43
N ARG A 17 16.75 -4.43 -16.37
CA ARG A 17 17.63 -3.29 -16.10
C ARG A 17 17.02 -2.36 -15.06
N PHE A 18 15.75 -1.98 -15.23
CA PHE A 18 15.04 -1.13 -14.27
C PHE A 18 15.05 -1.72 -12.85
N LYS A 19 14.74 -3.01 -12.70
CA LYS A 19 14.80 -3.69 -11.39
C LYS A 19 16.19 -3.66 -10.77
N SER A 20 17.23 -3.73 -11.59
CA SER A 20 18.62 -3.76 -11.10
C SER A 20 19.06 -2.37 -10.65
N GLU A 21 18.80 -1.33 -11.44
CA GLU A 21 19.06 0.06 -11.05
C GLU A 21 18.28 0.46 -9.80
N PHE A 22 16.99 0.09 -9.74
CA PHE A 22 16.16 0.38 -8.57
C PHE A 22 16.73 -0.24 -7.28
N LEU A 23 17.22 -1.49 -7.34
CA LEU A 23 17.85 -2.14 -6.18
C LEU A 23 19.16 -1.47 -5.77
N ILE A 24 20.00 -1.06 -6.73
CA ILE A 24 21.26 -0.36 -6.46
C ILE A 24 20.99 0.97 -5.74
N HIS A 25 20.00 1.73 -6.21
CA HIS A 25 19.61 2.99 -5.56
C HIS A 25 19.01 2.75 -4.17
N MET A 26 18.17 1.72 -4.00
CA MET A 26 17.66 1.36 -2.67
C MET A 26 18.77 1.00 -1.68
N ASP A 27 19.80 0.27 -2.13
CA ASP A 27 20.94 -0.06 -1.28
C ASP A 27 21.72 1.19 -0.85
N GLY A 28 21.95 2.12 -1.78
CA GLY A 28 22.59 3.41 -1.47
C GLY A 28 21.83 4.21 -0.42
N LEU A 29 20.50 4.28 -0.56
CA LEU A 29 19.62 4.97 0.39
C LEU A 29 19.61 4.33 1.78
N LEU A 30 19.72 3.01 1.87
CA LEU A 30 19.79 2.29 3.14
C LEU A 30 21.16 2.44 3.82
N SER A 31 22.24 2.59 3.05
CA SER A 31 23.61 2.77 3.58
C SER A 31 23.92 4.21 4.02
N ASP A 32 23.31 5.20 3.38
CA ASP A 32 23.51 6.63 3.68
C ASP A 32 22.58 7.16 4.79
N ALA A 33 21.78 6.29 5.41
CA ALA A 33 21.02 6.59 6.62
C ALA A 33 21.92 6.75 7.87
N ARG A 34 23.11 7.35 7.71
CA ARG A 34 23.99 7.71 8.84
C ARG A 34 23.35 8.88 9.60
N PRO A 35 23.27 8.79 10.93
CA PRO A 35 22.59 9.80 11.75
C PRO A 35 23.26 11.19 11.74
N ASP A 36 24.49 11.31 11.21
CA ASP A 36 25.33 12.52 11.36
C ASP A 36 25.48 13.36 10.07
N SER A 37 24.77 13.05 8.97
CA SER A 37 24.80 13.88 7.76
C SER A 37 23.56 14.76 7.65
N ASP A 38 23.70 16.03 8.03
CA ASP A 38 22.74 17.14 7.91
C ASP A 38 22.24 17.44 6.47
N GLN A 39 22.50 16.59 5.48
CA GLN A 39 22.31 16.93 4.05
C GLN A 39 21.50 15.93 3.21
N LEU A 40 21.14 14.75 3.73
CA LEU A 40 20.22 13.83 3.02
C LEU A 40 18.98 13.59 3.89
N GLY A 41 17.87 14.27 3.53
CA GLY A 41 16.59 14.06 4.21
C GLY A 41 16.22 12.58 4.24
N HIS A 42 15.74 12.10 5.38
CA HIS A 42 15.32 10.71 5.55
C HIS A 42 14.27 10.33 4.49
N LEU A 43 14.65 9.46 3.54
CA LEU A 43 13.74 9.00 2.48
C LEU A 43 13.02 7.74 2.94
N LEU A 44 11.68 7.81 3.03
CA LEU A 44 10.83 6.67 3.31
C LEU A 44 10.25 6.10 2.01
N VAL A 45 10.56 4.84 1.70
CA VAL A 45 9.98 4.13 0.56
C VAL A 45 8.73 3.38 1.04
N LEU A 46 7.56 3.78 0.51
CA LEU A 46 6.29 3.07 0.71
C LEU A 46 5.90 2.33 -0.57
N CYS A 47 5.49 1.07 -0.43
CA CYS A 47 5.02 0.24 -1.54
C CYS A 47 3.70 -0.42 -1.17
N THR A 48 2.78 -0.47 -2.13
CA THR A 48 1.48 -1.14 -2.01
C THR A 48 1.37 -2.23 -3.08
N SER A 49 0.80 -3.39 -2.73
CA SER A 49 0.58 -4.48 -3.68
C SER A 49 -0.55 -5.39 -3.21
N ASN A 50 -1.43 -5.76 -4.13
CA ASN A 50 -2.46 -6.78 -3.92
C ASN A 50 -1.94 -8.21 -4.20
N ALA A 51 -0.71 -8.34 -4.72
CA ALA A 51 -0.05 -9.60 -5.00
C ALA A 51 1.39 -9.60 -4.40
N PRO A 52 1.52 -9.59 -3.06
CA PRO A 52 2.84 -9.51 -2.42
C PRO A 52 3.73 -10.74 -2.64
N TRP A 53 3.14 -11.89 -2.97
CA TRP A 53 3.87 -13.13 -3.27
C TRP A 53 4.59 -13.09 -4.63
N ASP A 54 4.12 -12.26 -5.56
CA ASP A 54 4.72 -12.12 -6.89
C ASP A 54 5.97 -11.23 -6.89
N LEU A 55 6.32 -10.60 -5.77
CA LEU A 55 7.42 -9.65 -5.67
C LEU A 55 8.79 -10.34 -5.77
N ASP A 56 9.73 -9.70 -6.48
CA ASP A 56 11.12 -10.16 -6.58
C ASP A 56 11.76 -10.37 -5.19
N GLU A 57 12.54 -11.44 -5.05
CA GLU A 57 13.09 -11.82 -3.76
C GLU A 57 14.03 -10.75 -3.18
N ALA A 58 14.82 -10.09 -4.02
CA ALA A 58 15.74 -9.04 -3.59
C ALA A 58 15.01 -7.81 -3.05
N LEU A 59 13.82 -7.50 -3.58
CA LEU A 59 12.94 -6.44 -3.08
C LEU A 59 12.25 -6.84 -1.80
N ARG A 60 11.76 -8.08 -1.71
CA ARG A 60 11.17 -8.60 -0.46
C ARG A 60 12.17 -8.47 0.70
N ARG A 61 13.47 -8.71 0.48
CA ARG A 61 14.50 -8.58 1.52
C ARG A 61 14.73 -7.13 1.97
N ARG A 62 14.58 -6.14 1.07
CA ARG A 62 14.76 -4.70 1.38
C ARG A 62 13.51 -4.04 1.96
N LEU A 63 12.32 -4.56 1.63
CA LEU A 63 11.05 -4.15 2.22
C LEU A 63 10.79 -4.97 3.49
N GLU A 64 11.52 -4.63 4.55
CA GLU A 64 11.49 -5.35 5.83
C GLU A 64 10.15 -5.20 6.56
N LYS A 65 9.60 -3.98 6.59
CA LYS A 65 8.33 -3.68 7.25
C LYS A 65 7.17 -3.98 6.30
N ARG A 66 6.39 -5.01 6.62
CA ARG A 66 5.24 -5.46 5.83
C ARG A 66 3.99 -5.38 6.68
N ILE A 67 3.05 -4.56 6.26
CA ILE A 67 1.80 -4.31 6.98
C ILE A 67 0.66 -4.91 6.14
N TYR A 68 -0.08 -5.84 6.72
CA TYR A 68 -1.30 -6.35 6.12
C TYR A 68 -2.43 -5.37 6.39
N ILE A 69 -3.13 -4.94 5.34
CA ILE A 69 -4.30 -4.07 5.43
C ILE A 69 -5.53 -4.96 5.20
N PRO A 70 -6.30 -5.30 6.26
CA PRO A 70 -7.52 -6.08 6.11
C PRO A 70 -8.66 -5.24 5.52
N LEU A 71 -9.76 -5.91 5.17
CA LEU A 71 -11.04 -5.23 4.93
C LEU A 71 -11.49 -4.45 6.18
N PRO A 72 -12.18 -3.31 6.02
CA PRO A 72 -12.66 -2.54 7.16
C PRO A 72 -13.64 -3.36 8.00
N ASP A 73 -13.56 -3.23 9.32
CA ASP A 73 -14.56 -3.80 10.22
C ASP A 73 -15.83 -2.93 10.27
N ALA A 74 -16.81 -3.32 11.09
CA ALA A 74 -18.08 -2.58 11.17
C ALA A 74 -17.88 -1.14 11.67
N GLU A 75 -17.03 -0.93 12.67
CA GLU A 75 -16.73 0.38 13.24
C GLU A 75 -16.02 1.28 12.21
N ALA A 76 -15.06 0.72 11.47
CA ALA A 76 -14.39 1.41 10.39
C ALA A 76 -15.40 1.82 9.30
N ARG A 77 -16.29 0.91 8.86
CA ARG A 77 -17.32 1.23 7.87
C ARG A 77 -18.30 2.30 8.36
N PHE A 78 -18.71 2.26 9.63
CA PHE A 78 -19.54 3.30 10.24
C PHE A 78 -18.88 4.69 10.11
N ARG A 79 -17.60 4.79 10.51
CA ARG A 79 -16.84 6.05 10.40
C ARG A 79 -16.63 6.47 8.95
N MET A 80 -16.44 5.51 8.05
CA MET A 80 -16.34 5.79 6.62
C MET A 80 -17.64 6.42 6.12
N PHE A 81 -18.80 5.83 6.38
CA PHE A 81 -20.08 6.43 5.97
C PHE A 81 -20.25 7.84 6.51
N GLN A 82 -20.02 8.07 7.81
CA GLN A 82 -20.06 9.40 8.40
C GLN A 82 -19.08 10.38 7.75
N SER A 83 -17.87 9.93 7.39
CA SER A 83 -16.86 10.78 6.77
C SER A 83 -17.22 11.15 5.34
N HIS A 84 -17.82 10.24 4.56
CA HIS A 84 -18.18 10.49 3.16
C HIS A 84 -19.37 11.43 3.02
N VAL A 85 -20.30 11.43 3.98
CA VAL A 85 -21.49 12.29 3.95
C VAL A 85 -21.38 13.53 4.83
N ARG A 86 -20.19 13.82 5.37
CA ARG A 86 -19.97 14.92 6.33
C ARG A 86 -20.50 16.27 5.84
N ASP A 87 -20.32 16.55 4.55
CA ASP A 87 -20.70 17.82 3.93
C ASP A 87 -22.00 17.71 3.12
N ILE A 88 -22.75 16.61 3.28
CA ILE A 88 -23.99 16.31 2.55
C ILE A 88 -25.15 16.32 3.55
N PRO A 89 -26.25 17.05 3.29
CA PRO A 89 -27.45 16.95 4.10
C PRO A 89 -27.98 15.51 4.08
N VAL A 90 -27.95 14.84 5.23
CA VAL A 90 -28.49 13.49 5.43
C VAL A 90 -29.77 13.61 6.24
N SER A 91 -30.78 12.83 5.85
CA SER A 91 -32.04 12.74 6.59
C SER A 91 -31.84 12.02 7.94
N GLU A 92 -32.66 12.36 8.93
CA GLU A 92 -32.56 11.82 10.30
C GLU A 92 -32.87 10.32 10.40
N ASP A 93 -33.50 9.75 9.36
CA ASP A 93 -33.83 8.33 9.26
C ASP A 93 -32.66 7.45 8.78
N VAL A 94 -31.50 8.05 8.46
CA VAL A 94 -30.32 7.29 8.04
C VAL A 94 -29.58 6.71 9.23
N ASP A 95 -29.65 5.39 9.35
CA ASP A 95 -28.94 4.62 10.38
C ASP A 95 -27.60 4.08 9.82
N PHE A 96 -26.49 4.74 10.20
CA PHE A 96 -25.14 4.32 9.81
C PHE A 96 -24.68 3.01 10.46
N ASP A 97 -25.21 2.65 11.63
CA ASP A 97 -24.90 1.39 12.30
C ASP A 97 -25.53 0.21 11.55
N GLU A 98 -26.76 0.37 11.07
CA GLU A 98 -27.42 -0.61 10.19
C GLU A 98 -26.66 -0.75 8.87
N LEU A 99 -26.28 0.36 8.23
CA LEU A 99 -25.48 0.34 6.99
C LEU A 99 -24.15 -0.39 7.19
N ALA A 100 -23.44 -0.11 8.29
CA ALA A 100 -22.19 -0.76 8.64
C ALA A 100 -22.36 -2.28 8.84
N ARG A 101 -23.46 -2.72 9.49
CA ARG A 101 -23.77 -4.15 9.68
C ARG A 101 -24.09 -4.86 8.36
N ARG A 102 -24.86 -4.22 7.47
CA ARG A 102 -25.28 -4.83 6.19
C ARG A 102 -24.16 -4.93 5.16
N THR A 103 -23.13 -4.08 5.24
CA THR A 103 -22.01 -4.02 4.29
C THR A 103 -20.80 -4.85 4.72
N LYS A 104 -21.02 -5.93 5.48
CA LYS A 104 -19.94 -6.84 5.87
C LYS A 104 -19.21 -7.40 4.64
N GLY A 105 -17.88 -7.26 4.64
CA GLY A 105 -17.02 -7.75 3.57
C GLY A 105 -16.78 -6.75 2.43
N TYR A 106 -17.42 -5.58 2.49
CA TYR A 106 -17.17 -4.51 1.53
C TYR A 106 -15.76 -3.94 1.75
N SER A 107 -15.07 -3.63 0.66
CA SER A 107 -13.80 -2.91 0.69
C SER A 107 -14.05 -1.42 0.95
N GLY A 108 -12.99 -0.67 1.24
CA GLY A 108 -13.11 0.77 1.40
C GLY A 108 -13.65 1.47 0.14
N ALA A 109 -13.35 0.94 -1.05
CA ALA A 109 -13.84 1.47 -2.32
C ALA A 109 -15.32 1.19 -2.56
N ASP A 110 -15.87 0.11 -1.98
CA ASP A 110 -17.31 -0.21 -2.09
C ASP A 110 -18.18 0.64 -1.15
N VAL A 111 -17.57 1.27 -0.13
CA VAL A 111 -18.23 2.09 0.90
C VAL A 111 -18.21 3.58 0.56
N GLN A 112 -17.30 3.99 -0.32
CA GLN A 112 -17.10 5.37 -0.78
C GLN A 112 -18.14 5.79 -1.82
#